data_AF-A0A2V4AUC3-F1
#
_entry.id   AF-A0A2V4AUC3-F1
#
_cell.length_a   1.000
_cell.length_b   1.000
_cell.length_c   1.000
_cell.angle_alpha   90.00
_cell.angle_beta   90.00
_cell.angle_gamma   90.00
#
_symmetry.space_group_name_H-M   'P 1'
#
loop_
_entity.id
_entity.type
_entity.pdbx_description
1 polymer ?
#
loop_
_entity_poly.entity_id
_entity_poly.type
_entity_poly.pdbx_seq_one_letter_code
_entity_poly.pdbx_strand_id
1 'polypeptide(L)' 'MENRRARWLLATVLIIVLLNFLVPYTLLRDVDAWYGSMLFWLVSTAIVIGINAVVSSSWEE' A
#
# COMPACT_ATOMS: atom_id res chain seq x y z
N MET A 1 2.12 -3.28 -27.17
CA MET A 1 1.31 -2.52 -26.19
C MET A 1 1.35 -3.12 -24.78
N GLU A 2 1.70 -4.40 -24.63
CA GLU A 2 1.89 -5.12 -23.36
C GLU A 2 2.88 -4.44 -22.38
N ASN A 3 4.02 -3.97 -22.90
CA ASN A 3 5.11 -3.37 -22.11
C ASN A 3 4.72 -2.04 -21.43
N ARG A 4 3.68 -1.34 -21.91
CA ARG A 4 3.24 -0.07 -21.31
C ARG A 4 2.40 -0.33 -20.06
N ARG A 5 1.48 -1.31 -20.12
CA ARG A 5 0.69 -1.74 -18.96
C ARG A 5 1.59 -2.31 -17.86
N ALA A 6 2.53 -3.20 -18.22
CA ALA A 6 3.47 -3.77 -17.25
C ALA A 6 4.33 -2.69 -16.58
N ARG A 7 4.83 -1.70 -17.32
CA ARG A 7 5.59 -0.57 -16.76
C ARG A 7 4.74 0.32 -15.84
N TRP A 8 3.48 0.56 -16.20
CA TRP A 8 2.56 1.31 -15.34
C TRP A 8 2.27 0.57 -14.03
N LEU A 9 2.02 -0.74 -14.09
CA LEU A 9 1.82 -1.57 -12.90
C LEU A 9 3.07 -1.58 -12.00
N LEU A 10 4.25 -1.76 -12.58
CA LEU A 10 5.52 -1.69 -11.85
C LEU A 10 5.75 -0.33 -11.19
N ALA A 11 5.48 0.76 -11.91
CA ALA A 11 5.61 2.11 -11.38
C ALA A 11 4.67 2.35 -10.19
N THR A 12 3.41 1.90 -10.29
CA THR A 12 2.43 2.01 -9.20
C THR A 12 2.88 1.23 -7.96
N VAL A 13 3.33 -0.01 -8.12
CA VAL A 13 3.86 -0.82 -7.01
C VAL A 13 5.05 -0.13 -6.35
N LEU A 14 5.99 0.39 -7.15
CA LEU A 14 7.15 1.11 -6.66
C LEU A 14 6.74 2.35 -5.83
N ILE A 15 5.76 3.12 -6.31
CA ILE A 15 5.24 4.29 -5.60
C ILE A 15 4.63 3.90 -4.26
N ILE A 16 3.82 2.84 -4.21
CA ILE A 16 3.19 2.37 -2.96
C ILE A 16 4.26 1.93 -1.96
N VAL A 17 5.26 1.18 -2.42
CA VAL A 17 6.39 0.76 -1.58
C VAL A 17 7.11 1.98 -1.03
N LEU A 18 7.45 2.96 -1.88
CA LEU A 18 8.12 4.19 -1.46
C LEU A 18 7.29 4.99 -0.44
N LEU A 19 5.98 5.13 -0.64
CA LEU A 19 5.10 5.80 0.32
C LEU A 19 5.06 5.09 1.67
N ASN A 20 5.15 3.76 1.68
CA ASN A 20 5.16 2.98 2.91
C ASN A 20 6.43 3.20 3.75
N PHE A 21 7.50 3.73 3.15
CA PHE A 21 8.71 4.20 3.83
C PHE A 21 8.69 5.72 4.06
N LEU A 22 8.40 6.53 3.04
CA LEU A 22 8.44 7.98 3.17
C LEU A 22 7.44 8.48 4.23
N VAL A 23 6.18 8.07 4.18
CA VAL A 23 5.15 8.60 5.09
C VAL A 23 5.52 8.40 6.57
N PRO A 24 5.87 7.20 7.05
CA PRO A 24 6.27 7.01 8.45
C PRO A 24 7.59 7.70 8.81
N TYR A 25 8.59 7.66 7.91
CA TYR A 25 9.93 8.17 8.22
C TYR A 25 10.14 9.66 7.93
N THR A 26 9.21 10.32 7.24
CA THR A 26 9.27 11.77 6.97
C THR A 26 8.07 12.52 7.54
N LEU A 27 6.84 12.12 7.18
CA LEU A 27 5.63 12.90 7.48
C LEU A 27 5.15 12.68 8.92
N LEU A 28 5.32 11.47 9.43
CA LEU A 28 4.97 11.08 10.80
C LEU A 28 6.19 11.10 11.74
N ARG A 29 7.30 11.74 11.35
CA ARG A 29 8.55 11.74 12.13
C ARG A 29 8.40 12.32 13.54
N ASP A 30 7.57 13.36 13.68
CA ASP A 30 7.36 14.08 14.95
C ASP A 30 6.19 13.53 15.76
N VAL A 31 5.41 12.61 15.18
CA VAL A 31 4.44 11.80 15.93
C VAL A 31 5.24 10.69 16.59
N ASP A 32 4.92 10.32 17.84
CA ASP A 32 5.56 9.19 18.52
C ASP A 32 5.70 8.02 17.54
N ALA A 33 6.96 7.77 17.11
CA ALA A 33 7.24 7.15 15.81
C ALA A 33 6.66 5.73 15.70
N TRP A 34 6.40 5.11 16.86
CA TRP A 34 5.73 3.84 17.02
C TRP A 34 4.21 3.94 16.84
N TYR A 35 3.52 4.89 17.50
CA TYR A 35 2.06 4.98 17.43
C TYR A 35 1.57 5.48 16.06
N GLY A 36 2.23 6.49 15.49
CA GLY A 36 1.84 7.04 14.19
C GLY A 36 2.04 6.05 13.05
N SER A 37 3.25 5.50 12.94
CA SER A 37 3.62 4.56 11.87
C SER A 37 2.89 3.22 12.01
N MET A 38 2.71 2.70 13.24
CA MET A 38 1.99 1.44 13.46
C MET A 38 0.51 1.57 13.08
N LEU A 39 -0.15 2.68 13.41
CA LEU A 39 -1.54 2.93 12.99
C LEU A 39 -1.63 3.04 11.46
N PHE A 40 -0.71 3.77 10.84
CA PHE A 40 -0.65 3.91 9.38
C PHE A 40 -0.47 2.57 8.67
N TRP A 41 0.45 1.73 9.15
CA TRP A 41 0.68 0.39 8.61
C TRP A 41 -0.48 -0.56 8.87
N LEU A 42 -1.13 -0.51 10.03
CA LEU A 42 -2.32 -1.30 10.35
C LEU A 42 -3.48 -0.99 9.39
N VAL A 43 -3.79 0.30 9.21
CA VAL A 43 -4.85 0.74 8.30
C VAL A 43 -4.51 0.35 6.86
N SER A 44 -3.28 0.58 6.42
CA SER A 44 -2.83 0.21 5.07
C SER A 44 -2.95 -1.30 4.82
N THR A 45 -2.53 -2.12 5.81
CA THR A 45 -2.64 -3.58 5.74
C THR A 45 -4.10 -4.03 5.69
N ALA A 46 -4.96 -3.47 6.53
CA ALA A 46 -6.38 -3.78 6.54
C ALA A 46 -7.06 -3.47 5.20
N ILE A 47 -6.70 -2.35 4.56
CA ILE A 47 -7.19 -1.98 3.21
C ILE A 47 -6.76 -3.03 2.18
N VAL A 48 -5.48 -3.42 2.17
CA VAL A 48 -4.96 -4.43 1.24
C VAL A 48 -5.67 -5.77 1.40
N ILE A 49 -5.92 -6.20 2.65
CA ILE A 49 -6.67 -7.43 2.94
C ILE A 49 -8.09 -7.32 2.42
N GLY A 50 -8.79 -6.21 2.68
CA GLY A 50 -10.16 -5.99 2.21
C GLY A 50 -10.29 -6.04 0.69
N ILE A 51 -9.36 -5.40 -0.02
CA ILE A 51 -9.32 -5.46 -1.49
C ILE A 51 -9.10 -6.90 -1.97
N ASN A 52 -8.15 -7.63 -1.37
CA ASN A 52 -7.89 -9.03 -1.74
C ASN A 52 -9.09 -9.93 -1.48
N ALA A 53 -9.81 -9.73 -0.36
CA ALA A 53 -11.01 -10.49 -0.05
C ALA A 53 -12.11 -10.26 -1.10
N VAL A 54 -12.36 -9.00 -1.49
CA VAL A 54 -13.34 -8.67 -2.54
C VAL A 54 -12.94 -9.28 -3.88
N VAL A 55 -11.69 -9.11 -4.29
CA VAL A 55 -11.18 -9.70 -5.54
C VAL A 55 -11.29 -11.22 -5.52
N SER A 56 -10.92 -11.87 -4.41
CA SER A 56 -10.99 -13.32 -4.28
C SER A 56 -12.43 -13.83 -4.27
N SER A 57 -13.36 -13.10 -3.65
CA SER A 57 -14.79 -13.46 -3.70
C SER A 57 -15.41 -13.32 -5.08
N SER A 58 -14.86 -12.45 -5.93
CA SER A 58 -15.29 -12.32 -7.33
C SER A 58 -14.70 -13.35 -8.28
N TRP A 59 -13.77 -14.20 -7.80
CA TRP A 59 -13.16 -15.28 -8.58
C TRP A 59 -13.91 -16.62 -8.49
N GLU A 60 -14.90 -16.75 -7.59
CA GLU A 60 -15.74 -17.96 -7.46
C GLU A 60 -16.99 -17.97 -8.38
N GLU A 61 -17.05 -17.10 -9.39
CA GLU A 61 -17.96 -17.20 -10.55
C GLU A 61 -17.20 -17.67 -11.81
#